data_AF-A0A9J7ADF5-F1
#
_entry.id   AF-A0A9J7ADF5-F1
#
_cell.length_a   1.000
_cell.length_b   1.000
_cell.length_c   1.000
_cell.angle_alpha   90.00
_cell.angle_beta   90.00
_cell.angle_gamma   90.00
#
_symmetry.space_group_name_H-M   'P 1'
#
loop_
_entity.id
_entity.type
_entity.pdbx_description
1 polymer ?
#
loop_
_entity_poly.entity_id
_entity_poly.type
_entity_poly.pdbx_seq_one_letter_code
_entity_poly.pdbx_strand_id
1 'polypeptide(L)'
;MAMVPKTLNDLLQITQRFHAEMAKHLTQYNTPQTDERQQLLLQHLAHKEQVLADTLAELKLDSDLGPLQTWFYEYTDRHPIAAFEPLEINLREYDIDSVAALTADWHGELVDLFIYLTERAESDRTEKLARDVLAIEASHARQMSYDMARSNDI
;
A
#
# COMPACT_ATOMS: atom_id res chain seq x y z
N MET A 1 -7.56 -11.64 13.94
CA MET A 1 -6.16 -12.10 13.89
C MET A 1 -5.57 -11.62 12.59
N ALA A 2 -4.64 -10.67 12.66
CA ALA A 2 -3.83 -10.31 11.50
C ALA A 2 -3.08 -11.57 11.01
N MET A 3 -3.08 -11.79 9.70
CA MET A 3 -2.35 -12.90 9.10
C MET A 3 -0.87 -12.52 9.09
N VAL A 4 -0.01 -13.30 9.75
CA VAL A 4 1.43 -13.07 9.69
C VAL A 4 1.96 -13.68 8.39
N PRO A 5 2.55 -12.88 7.47
CA PRO A 5 3.04 -13.42 6.21
C PRO A 5 4.24 -14.33 6.45
N LYS A 6 4.24 -15.49 5.80
CA LYS A 6 5.34 -16.47 5.87
C LYS A 6 6.06 -16.60 4.54
N THR A 7 5.39 -16.25 3.46
CA THR A 7 5.88 -16.28 2.08
C THR A 7 5.72 -14.91 1.43
N LEU A 8 6.42 -14.69 0.31
CA LEU A 8 6.20 -13.48 -0.50
C LEU A 8 4.75 -13.40 -1.02
N ASN A 9 4.11 -14.54 -1.28
CA ASN A 9 2.69 -14.60 -1.65
C ASN A 9 1.76 -14.13 -0.53
N ASP A 10 2.05 -14.49 0.72
CA ASP A 10 1.26 -14.00 1.86
C ASP A 10 1.41 -12.50 2.00
N LEU A 11 2.65 -11.99 1.86
CA LEU A 11 2.93 -10.56 1.90
C LEU A 11 2.18 -9.83 0.80
N LEU A 12 2.26 -10.31 -0.45
CA LEU A 12 1.50 -9.75 -1.57
C LEU A 12 0.00 -9.79 -1.35
N GLN A 13 -0.52 -10.86 -0.76
CA GLN A 13 -1.94 -10.95 -0.42
C GLN A 13 -2.35 -9.91 0.63
N ILE A 14 -1.49 -9.66 1.61
CA ILE A 14 -1.75 -8.65 2.64
C ILE A 14 -1.69 -7.25 2.01
N THR A 15 -0.65 -6.95 1.23
CA THR A 15 -0.52 -5.68 0.50
C THR A 15 -1.70 -5.45 -0.44
N GLN A 16 -2.11 -6.45 -1.22
CA GLN A 16 -3.29 -6.38 -2.09
C GLN A 16 -4.58 -6.08 -1.32
N ARG A 17 -4.79 -6.75 -0.18
CA ARG A 17 -5.96 -6.50 0.68
C ARG A 17 -5.94 -5.11 1.29
N PHE A 18 -4.76 -4.63 1.67
CA PHE A 18 -4.57 -3.28 2.18
C PHE A 18 -5.03 -2.24 1.15
N HIS A 19 -4.55 -2.29 -0.10
CA HIS A 19 -4.99 -1.35 -1.15
C HIS A 19 -6.48 -1.47 -1.45
N ALA A 20 -7.04 -2.69 -1.46
CA ALA A 20 -8.48 -2.89 -1.69
C ALA A 20 -9.35 -2.27 -0.58
N GLU A 21 -8.98 -2.44 0.69
CA GLU A 21 -9.71 -1.81 1.80
C GLU A 21 -9.50 -0.28 1.83
N MET A 22 -8.33 0.21 1.44
CA MET A 22 -8.06 1.64 1.26
C MET A 22 -9.00 2.27 0.22
N ALA A 23 -9.07 1.66 -0.97
CA ALA A 23 -9.93 2.11 -2.06
C ALA A 23 -11.39 2.22 -1.59
N LYS A 24 -11.84 1.20 -0.87
CA LYS A 24 -13.19 1.13 -0.31
C LYS A 24 -13.43 2.21 0.75
N HIS A 25 -12.50 2.40 1.68
CA HIS A 25 -12.64 3.44 2.72
C HIS A 25 -12.65 4.86 2.12
N LEU A 26 -11.76 5.15 1.17
CA LEU A 26 -11.72 6.44 0.48
C LEU A 26 -13.02 6.71 -0.30
N THR A 27 -13.57 5.69 -0.95
CA THR A 27 -14.87 5.77 -1.63
C THR A 27 -16.01 6.04 -0.64
N GLN A 28 -15.98 5.41 0.54
CA GLN A 28 -17.01 5.57 1.56
C GLN A 28 -16.95 6.92 2.29
N TYR A 29 -15.79 7.59 2.28
CA TYR A 29 -15.62 8.93 2.85
C TYR A 29 -16.14 10.05 1.95
N ASN A 30 -16.31 9.75 0.66
CA ASN A 30 -16.91 10.67 -0.30
C ASN A 30 -18.43 10.84 -0.05
N THR A 31 -18.79 11.77 0.84
CA THR A 31 -20.18 12.08 1.19
C THR A 31 -20.70 13.33 0.45
N PRO A 32 -22.02 13.50 0.29
CA PRO A 32 -22.58 14.68 -0.40
C PRO A 32 -22.26 16.03 0.28
N GLN A 33 -21.78 16.02 1.53
CA GLN A 33 -21.42 17.21 2.31
C GLN A 33 -19.94 17.58 2.16
N THR A 34 -19.15 16.72 1.53
CA THR A 34 -17.74 16.95 1.21
C THR A 34 -17.64 17.95 0.05
N ASP A 35 -16.71 18.90 0.11
CA ASP A 35 -16.50 19.90 -0.96
C ASP A 35 -16.22 19.20 -2.30
N GLU A 36 -16.74 19.73 -3.42
CA GLU A 36 -16.59 19.12 -4.76
C GLU A 36 -15.12 18.77 -5.09
N ARG A 37 -14.19 19.64 -4.70
CA ARG A 37 -12.75 19.40 -4.90
C ARG A 37 -12.25 18.22 -4.08
N GLN A 38 -12.70 18.12 -2.84
CA GLN A 38 -12.36 17.03 -1.91
C GLN A 38 -12.93 15.70 -2.41
N GLN A 39 -14.16 15.71 -2.95
CA GLN A 39 -14.77 14.53 -3.56
C GLN A 39 -13.94 14.01 -4.74
N LEU A 40 -13.46 14.91 -5.61
CA LEU A 40 -12.62 14.55 -6.74
C LEU A 40 -11.28 13.94 -6.30
N LEU A 41 -10.63 14.51 -5.28
CA LEU A 41 -9.38 13.97 -4.74
C LEU A 41 -9.59 12.56 -4.14
N LEU A 42 -10.64 12.38 -3.34
CA LEU A 42 -10.94 11.07 -2.73
C LEU A 42 -11.27 10.00 -3.76
N GLN A 43 -12.03 10.35 -4.81
CA GLN A 43 -12.32 9.43 -5.92
C GLN A 43 -11.06 9.06 -6.70
N HIS A 44 -10.18 10.03 -6.95
CA HIS A 44 -8.92 9.80 -7.63
C HIS A 44 -7.99 8.89 -6.83
N LEU A 45 -7.83 9.12 -5.53
CA LEU A 45 -7.06 8.25 -4.64
C LEU A 45 -7.68 6.85 -4.58
N ALA A 46 -8.99 6.74 -4.37
CA ALA A 46 -9.69 5.45 -4.33
C ALA A 46 -9.50 4.65 -5.63
N HIS A 47 -9.56 5.30 -6.78
CA HIS A 47 -9.33 4.65 -8.06
C HIS A 47 -7.91 4.10 -8.18
N LYS A 48 -6.90 4.87 -7.77
CA LYS A 48 -5.51 4.43 -7.81
C LYS A 48 -5.24 3.24 -6.89
N GLU A 49 -5.76 3.28 -5.66
CA GLU A 49 -5.68 2.14 -4.73
C GLU A 49 -6.33 0.87 -5.30
N GLN A 50 -7.48 1.02 -5.98
CA GLN A 50 -8.13 -0.13 -6.63
C GLN A 50 -7.27 -0.70 -7.77
N VAL A 51 -6.69 0.15 -8.61
CA VAL A 51 -5.78 -0.28 -9.69
C VAL A 51 -4.57 -1.02 -9.14
N LEU A 52 -4.02 -0.57 -8.01
CA LEU A 52 -2.92 -1.27 -7.32
C LEU A 52 -3.36 -2.65 -6.84
N ALA A 53 -4.50 -2.73 -6.16
CA ALA A 53 -5.04 -4.00 -5.69
C ALA A 53 -5.25 -5.01 -6.84
N ASP A 54 -5.77 -4.55 -7.98
CA ASP A 54 -6.00 -5.38 -9.16
C ASP A 54 -4.67 -5.83 -9.78
N THR A 55 -3.70 -4.91 -9.92
CA THR A 55 -2.36 -5.22 -10.46
C THR A 55 -1.62 -6.24 -9.60
N LEU A 56 -1.69 -6.12 -8.28
CA LEU A 56 -1.08 -7.07 -7.34
C LEU A 56 -1.80 -8.44 -7.36
N ALA A 57 -3.11 -8.45 -7.60
CA ALA A 57 -3.86 -9.70 -7.76
C ALA A 57 -3.43 -10.47 -9.02
N GLU A 58 -3.12 -9.77 -10.11
CA GLU A 58 -2.58 -10.37 -11.33
C GLU A 58 -1.18 -10.95 -11.12
N LEU A 59 -0.29 -10.22 -10.43
CA LEU A 59 1.06 -10.68 -10.10
C LEU A 59 1.07 -11.95 -9.23
N LYS A 60 0.04 -12.14 -8.38
CA LYS A 60 -0.11 -13.30 -7.50
C LYS A 60 -0.39 -14.61 -8.25
N LEU A 61 -0.99 -14.56 -9.44
CA LEU A 61 -1.38 -15.76 -10.20
C LEU A 61 -0.18 -16.57 -10.72
N ASP A 62 1.02 -15.98 -10.73
CA ASP A 62 2.18 -16.49 -11.45
C ASP A 62 3.29 -17.07 -10.57
N SER A 63 3.09 -17.25 -9.26
CA SER A 63 4.21 -17.39 -8.34
C SER A 63 4.04 -18.43 -7.23
N ASP A 64 4.80 -19.52 -7.29
CA ASP A 64 5.11 -20.39 -6.14
C ASP A 64 6.47 -19.90 -5.59
N LEU A 65 6.41 -19.14 -4.49
CA LEU A 65 7.54 -18.37 -3.97
C LEU A 65 7.98 -18.95 -2.65
N GLY A 66 9.30 -18.96 -2.45
CA GLY A 66 9.93 -19.51 -1.27
C GLY A 66 9.55 -18.78 0.03
N PRO A 67 9.99 -19.34 1.18
CA PRO A 67 9.75 -18.74 2.48
C PRO A 67 10.44 -17.37 2.59
N LEU A 68 9.71 -16.37 3.10
CA LEU A 68 10.22 -15.00 3.35
C LEU A 68 10.56 -14.78 4.83
N GLN A 69 10.35 -15.81 5.65
CA GLN A 69 10.04 -15.68 7.06
C GLN A 69 11.18 -15.02 7.87
N THR A 70 12.44 -15.37 7.62
CA THR A 70 13.58 -14.82 8.37
C THR A 70 13.78 -13.32 8.11
N TRP A 71 13.82 -12.92 6.84
CA TRP A 71 14.09 -11.53 6.45
C TRP A 71 12.92 -10.61 6.80
N PHE A 72 11.69 -11.07 6.58
CA PHE A 72 10.51 -10.32 6.96
C PHE A 72 10.45 -10.05 8.46
N TYR A 73 10.72 -11.06 9.31
CA TYR A 73 10.73 -10.87 10.76
C TYR A 73 11.89 -9.96 11.21
N GLU A 74 13.08 -10.09 10.64
CA GLU A 74 14.19 -9.18 10.98
C GLU A 74 13.84 -7.71 10.68
N TYR A 75 13.17 -7.44 9.56
CA TYR A 75 12.74 -6.09 9.23
C TYR A 75 11.68 -5.59 10.21
N THR A 76 10.61 -6.37 10.40
CA THR A 76 9.43 -5.98 11.18
C THR A 76 9.68 -5.90 12.68
N ASP A 77 10.66 -6.63 13.21
CA ASP A 77 11.14 -6.50 14.59
C ASP A 77 11.76 -5.11 14.85
N ARG A 78 12.36 -4.51 13.83
CA ARG A 78 13.00 -3.18 13.91
C ARG A 78 12.11 -2.06 13.40
N HIS A 79 11.18 -2.36 12.49
CA HIS A 79 10.30 -1.42 11.83
C HIS A 79 8.87 -1.99 11.80
N PRO A 80 8.06 -1.72 12.83
CA PRO A 80 6.64 -2.07 12.81
C PRO A 80 5.97 -1.45 11.57
N ILE A 81 5.20 -2.25 10.84
CA ILE A 81 4.50 -1.79 9.63
C ILE A 81 3.03 -1.60 9.97
N ALA A 82 2.59 -0.34 10.01
CA ALA A 82 1.19 0.01 10.29
C ALA A 82 0.25 -0.42 9.17
N ALA A 83 0.75 -0.47 7.92
CA ALA A 83 0.00 -0.90 6.74
C ALA A 83 -0.58 -2.33 6.82
N PHE A 84 -0.12 -3.18 7.75
CA PHE A 84 -0.65 -4.54 7.92
C PHE A 84 -1.81 -4.65 8.91
N GLU A 85 -2.12 -3.59 9.66
CA GLU A 85 -3.27 -3.49 10.56
C GLU A 85 -4.22 -2.31 10.20
N PRO A 86 -4.62 -2.13 8.92
CA PRO A 86 -5.44 -0.99 8.50
C PRO A 86 -6.87 -1.03 9.07
N LEU A 87 -7.33 -2.21 9.52
CA LEU A 87 -8.71 -2.45 9.98
C LEU A 87 -9.10 -1.71 11.26
N GLU A 88 -8.14 -1.12 11.98
CA GLU A 88 -8.42 -0.36 13.21
C GLU A 88 -8.51 1.15 13.00
N ILE A 89 -8.24 1.65 11.80
CA ILE A 89 -8.13 3.09 11.55
C ILE A 89 -9.43 3.61 10.94
N ASN A 90 -10.23 4.25 11.79
CA ASN A 90 -11.42 4.96 11.38
C ASN A 90 -11.03 6.27 10.67
N LEU A 91 -10.78 6.19 9.35
CA LEU A 91 -10.42 7.36 8.53
C LEU A 91 -11.45 8.51 8.60
N ARG A 92 -12.66 8.27 9.12
CA ARG A 92 -13.65 9.33 9.35
C ARG A 92 -13.28 10.32 10.45
N GLU A 93 -12.31 9.99 11.29
CA GLU A 93 -11.82 10.86 12.36
C GLU A 93 -10.71 11.80 11.90
N TYR A 94 -10.24 11.64 10.65
CA TYR A 94 -9.15 12.40 10.07
C TYR A 94 -9.66 13.37 9.00
N ASP A 95 -9.04 14.54 8.91
CA ASP A 95 -9.23 15.40 7.74
C ASP A 95 -8.54 14.79 6.49
N ILE A 96 -8.88 15.31 5.31
CA ILE A 96 -8.45 14.72 4.05
C ILE A 96 -6.94 14.79 3.85
N ASP A 97 -6.31 15.86 4.32
CA ASP A 97 -4.86 16.01 4.22
C ASP A 97 -4.16 14.98 5.10
N SER A 98 -4.71 14.71 6.28
CA SER A 98 -4.25 13.67 7.20
C SER A 98 -4.49 12.26 6.63
N VAL A 99 -5.63 12.01 5.99
CA VAL A 99 -5.90 10.74 5.30
C VAL A 99 -4.88 10.53 4.18
N ALA A 100 -4.64 11.54 3.34
CA ALA A 100 -3.70 11.45 2.24
C ALA A 100 -2.24 11.28 2.71
N ALA A 101 -1.84 12.00 3.77
CA ALA A 101 -0.53 11.84 4.40
C ALA A 101 -0.34 10.44 4.99
N LEU A 102 -1.34 9.95 5.72
CA LEU A 102 -1.31 8.62 6.31
C LEU A 102 -1.22 7.52 5.24
N THR A 103 -1.97 7.65 4.14
CA THR A 103 -1.86 6.74 2.99
C THR A 103 -0.47 6.78 2.38
N ALA A 104 0.11 7.97 2.20
CA ALA A 104 1.47 8.13 1.66
C ALA A 104 2.54 7.50 2.57
N ASP A 105 2.42 7.68 3.89
CA ASP A 105 3.33 7.09 4.87
C ASP A 105 3.30 5.55 4.80
N TRP A 106 2.11 4.94 4.70
CA TRP A 106 1.99 3.49 4.53
C TRP A 106 2.61 2.97 3.23
N HIS A 107 2.47 3.70 2.12
CA HIS A 107 3.21 3.35 0.91
C HIS A 107 4.72 3.45 1.10
N GLY A 108 5.20 4.44 1.88
CA GLY A 108 6.60 4.54 2.27
C GLY A 108 7.08 3.30 3.02
N GLU A 109 6.34 2.85 4.03
CA GLU A 109 6.66 1.62 4.77
C GLU A 109 6.71 0.38 3.87
N LEU A 110 5.79 0.26 2.91
CA LEU A 110 5.78 -0.82 1.93
C LEU A 110 6.99 -0.74 0.98
N VAL A 111 7.33 0.45 0.48
CA VAL A 111 8.51 0.68 -0.35
C VAL A 111 9.79 0.23 0.36
N ASP A 112 9.97 0.67 1.61
CA ASP A 112 11.16 0.32 2.39
C ASP A 112 11.26 -1.19 2.65
N LEU A 113 10.13 -1.85 2.95
CA LEU A 113 10.08 -3.30 3.06
C LEU A 113 10.48 -4.00 1.75
N PHE A 114 9.91 -3.59 0.61
CA PHE A 114 10.21 -4.24 -0.68
C PHE A 114 11.64 -3.96 -1.16
N ILE A 115 12.24 -2.82 -0.84
CA ILE A 115 13.69 -2.58 -1.01
C ILE A 115 14.47 -3.60 -0.20
N TYR A 116 14.20 -3.69 1.10
CA TYR A 116 14.91 -4.60 2.01
C TYR A 116 14.84 -6.06 1.57
N LEU A 117 13.66 -6.51 1.12
CA LEU A 117 13.44 -7.87 0.62
C LEU A 117 14.10 -8.13 -0.72
N THR A 118 14.15 -7.14 -1.61
CA THR A 118 14.85 -7.25 -2.91
C THR A 118 16.34 -7.51 -2.70
N GLU A 119 16.99 -6.78 -1.79
CA GLU A 119 18.42 -6.95 -1.49
C GLU A 119 18.79 -8.33 -0.91
N ARG A 120 17.80 -9.05 -0.37
CA ARG A 120 17.98 -10.32 0.36
C ARG A 120 17.27 -11.49 -0.31
N ALA A 121 16.70 -11.28 -1.50
CA ALA A 121 16.01 -12.32 -2.22
C ALA A 121 16.98 -13.44 -2.60
N GLU A 122 16.69 -14.66 -2.14
CA GLU A 122 17.53 -15.83 -2.36
C GLU A 122 17.37 -16.44 -3.77
N SER A 123 16.43 -15.92 -4.57
CA SER A 123 16.21 -16.36 -5.95
C SER A 123 15.83 -15.20 -6.86
N ASP A 124 16.31 -15.26 -8.10
CA ASP A 124 16.02 -14.26 -9.16
C ASP A 124 14.51 -14.04 -9.37
N ARG A 125 13.70 -15.10 -9.19
CA ARG A 125 12.23 -15.02 -9.29
C ARG A 125 11.64 -14.16 -8.18
N THR A 126 12.10 -14.36 -6.95
CA THR A 126 11.65 -13.59 -5.77
C THR A 126 12.13 -12.14 -5.88
N GLU A 127 13.37 -11.95 -6.30
CA GLU A 127 13.99 -10.64 -6.50
C GLU A 127 13.26 -9.84 -7.60
N LYS A 128 12.95 -10.48 -8.73
CA LYS A 128 12.17 -9.86 -9.81
C LYS A 128 10.79 -9.43 -9.32
N LEU A 129 10.07 -10.30 -8.62
CA LEU A 129 8.73 -9.97 -8.15
C LEU A 129 8.74 -8.84 -7.11
N ALA A 130 9.67 -8.87 -6.16
CA ALA A 130 9.85 -7.80 -5.18
C ALA A 130 10.17 -6.47 -5.87
N ARG A 131 11.00 -6.47 -6.94
CA ARG A 131 11.26 -5.29 -7.76
C ARG A 131 10.05 -4.78 -8.52
N ASP A 132 9.26 -5.68 -9.10
CA ASP A 132 8.06 -5.30 -9.84
C ASP A 132 7.07 -4.58 -8.91
N VAL A 133 6.89 -5.09 -7.69
CA VAL A 133 6.03 -4.48 -6.67
C VAL A 133 6.61 -3.17 -6.16
N LEU A 134 7.92 -3.13 -5.87
CA LEU A 134 8.62 -1.90 -5.49
C LEU A 134 8.44 -0.79 -6.53
N ALA A 135 8.54 -1.12 -7.82
CA ALA A 135 8.38 -0.14 -8.89
C ALA A 135 6.96 0.45 -8.92
N ILE A 136 5.96 -0.39 -8.65
CA ILE A 136 4.55 0.01 -8.55
C ILE A 136 4.35 0.94 -7.34
N GLU A 137 4.73 0.51 -6.14
CA GLU A 137 4.56 1.27 -4.89
C GLU A 137 5.32 2.61 -4.93
N ALA A 138 6.58 2.60 -5.37
CA ALA A 138 7.39 3.81 -5.42
C ALA A 138 6.89 4.81 -6.48
N SER A 139 6.32 4.33 -7.59
CA SER A 139 5.67 5.20 -8.57
C SER A 139 4.44 5.86 -7.95
N HIS A 140 3.64 5.10 -7.21
CA HIS A 140 2.42 5.59 -6.58
C HIS A 140 2.71 6.62 -5.47
N ALA A 141 3.62 6.31 -4.55
CA ALA A 141 4.03 7.22 -3.47
C ALA A 141 4.51 8.58 -4.00
N ARG A 142 5.30 8.57 -5.10
CA ARG A 142 5.71 9.80 -5.78
C ARG A 142 4.53 10.58 -6.35
N GLN A 143 3.63 9.91 -7.06
CA GLN A 143 2.46 10.57 -7.65
C GLN A 143 1.52 11.15 -6.59
N MET A 144 1.28 10.45 -5.49
CA MET A 144 0.49 10.95 -4.36
C MET A 144 1.10 12.21 -3.77
N SER A 145 2.41 12.22 -3.53
CA SER A 145 3.12 13.40 -3.01
C SER A 145 2.94 14.62 -3.93
N TYR A 146 2.98 14.42 -5.25
CA TYR A 146 2.72 15.49 -6.23
C TYR A 146 1.25 15.95 -6.23
N ASP A 147 0.29 15.02 -6.17
CA ASP A 147 -1.14 15.33 -6.17
C ASP A 147 -1.54 16.11 -4.89
N MET A 148 -0.96 15.76 -3.74
CA MET A 148 -1.15 16.48 -2.47
C MET A 148 -0.54 17.89 -2.51
N ALA A 149 0.69 18.03 -2.99
CA ALA A 149 1.33 19.34 -3.12
C ALA A 149 0.53 20.30 -4.02
N ARG A 150 0.01 19.78 -5.15
CA ARG A 150 -0.81 20.57 -6.07
C ARG A 150 -2.19 20.91 -5.51
N SER A 151 -2.74 20.05 -4.65
CA SER A 151 -3.93 20.40 -3.87
C SER A 151 -3.61 21.63 -3.01
N ASN A 152 -2.58 21.58 -2.18
CA ASN A 152 -2.32 22.66 -1.21
C ASN A 152 -2.00 24.05 -1.83
N ASP A 153 -1.62 24.09 -3.10
CA ASP A 153 -1.28 25.32 -3.85
C ASP A 153 -2.47 26.04 -4.54
N ILE A 154 -3.71 25.52 -4.44
CA ILE A 154 -4.94 26.11 -5.02
C ILE A 154 -5.92 26.48 -3.92
#